data_AF-A0A6B3EFI9-F1
#
_entry.id   AF-A0A6B3EFI9-F1
#
_cell.length_a   1.000
_cell.length_b   1.000
_cell.length_c   1.000
_cell.angle_alpha   90.00
_cell.angle_beta   90.00
_cell.angle_gamma   90.00
#
_symmetry.space_group_name_H-M   'P 1'
#
loop_
_entity.id
_entity.type
_entity.pdbx_description
1 polymer ?
#
loop_
_entity_poly.entity_id
_entity_poly.type
_entity_poly.pdbx_seq_one_letter_code
_entity_poly.pdbx_strand_id
1 'polypeptide(L)'
;QVYLAPAEPGTTPETERPARWLAGFAQVEAAPGESAEAVVRVARRAFEIWDEAGNAWRLVPGDYGVEAGRSVRDLRVAAAVRRG
;
A
#
# COMPACT_ATOMS: atom_id res chain seq x y z
N GLN A 1 -2.93 4.02 9.26
CA GLN A 1 -2.47 4.28 7.88
C GLN A 1 -1.99 2.96 7.29
N VAL A 2 -2.29 2.69 6.01
CA VAL A 2 -1.88 1.47 5.31
C VAL A 2 -0.96 1.84 4.15
N TYR A 3 0.17 1.15 4.05
CA TYR A 3 1.17 1.33 3.01
C TYR A 3 1.31 0.04 2.19
N LEU A 4 1.70 0.20 0.92
CA LEU A 4 2.15 -0.89 0.08
C LEU A 4 3.65 -0.81 -0.11
N ALA A 5 4.32 -1.94 0.03
CA ALA A 5 5.74 -2.12 -0.21
C ALA A 5 5.94 -3.28 -1.21
N PRO A 6 6.61 -3.08 -2.35
CA PRO A 6 6.92 -4.17 -3.27
C PRO A 6 7.97 -5.10 -2.63
N ALA A 7 7.87 -6.41 -2.86
CA ALA A 7 8.83 -7.39 -2.32
C ALA A 7 10.27 -7.16 -2.82
N GLU A 8 10.41 -6.70 -4.06
CA GLU A 8 11.68 -6.38 -4.72
C GLU A 8 11.66 -4.90 -5.15
N PRO A 9 12.09 -3.96 -4.29
CA PRO A 9 12.11 -2.54 -4.61
C PRO A 9 13.13 -2.24 -5.72
N GLY A 10 12.71 -1.57 -6.79
CA GLY A 10 13.63 -0.94 -7.75
C GLY A 10 14.42 -1.87 -8.67
N THR A 11 13.98 -3.13 -8.87
CA THR A 11 14.71 -4.12 -9.69
C THR A 11 14.33 -4.11 -11.17
N THR A 12 13.38 -3.29 -11.60
CA THR A 12 13.05 -3.06 -13.03
C THR A 12 13.04 -1.57 -13.36
N PRO A 13 13.62 -1.14 -14.50
CA PRO A 13 13.63 0.27 -14.94
C PRO A 13 12.23 0.88 -15.06
N GLU A 14 11.21 0.06 -15.30
CA GLU A 14 9.80 0.44 -15.38
C GLU A 14 9.15 0.72 -14.00
N THR A 15 9.86 0.44 -12.91
CA THR A 15 9.34 0.50 -11.54
C THR A 15 10.31 1.23 -10.62
N GLU A 16 10.64 2.49 -10.95
CA GLU A 16 11.27 3.42 -10.01
C GLU A 16 10.24 3.84 -8.95
N ARG A 17 9.82 2.87 -8.13
CA ARG A 17 8.87 3.08 -7.04
C ARG A 17 9.61 3.29 -5.73
N PRO A 18 9.08 4.14 -4.83
CA PRO A 18 9.60 4.23 -3.49
C PRO A 18 9.48 2.87 -2.78
N ALA A 19 10.32 2.65 -1.78
CA ALA A 19 10.29 1.42 -0.98
C ALA A 19 8.91 1.11 -0.37
N ARG A 20 8.07 2.14 -0.20
CA ARG A 20 6.65 2.04 0.12
C ARG A 20 5.89 3.33 -0.21
N TRP A 21 4.57 3.24 -0.36
CA TRP A 21 3.68 4.40 -0.53
C TRP A 21 2.38 4.23 0.24
N LEU A 22 1.77 5.35 0.65
CA LEU A 22 0.49 5.34 1.35
C LEU A 22 -0.60 4.83 0.38
N ALA A 23 -1.25 3.75 0.76
CA ALA A 23 -2.29 3.09 -0.03
C ALA A 23 -3.71 3.40 0.48
N GLY A 24 -3.82 3.88 1.72
CA GLY A 24 -5.07 4.36 2.29
C GLY A 24 -4.96 4.66 3.78
N PHE A 25 -6.00 5.29 4.33
CA PHE A 25 -6.14 5.53 5.76
C PHE A 25 -7.61 5.59 6.15
N ALA A 26 -7.87 5.42 7.43
CA ALA A 26 -9.18 5.63 8.03
C ALA A 26 -8.96 6.39 9.34
N GLN A 27 -9.92 7.23 9.69
CA GLN A 27 -10.02 7.87 10.99
C GLN A 27 -11.07 7.12 11.80
N VAL A 28 -10.76 6.89 13.07
CA VAL A 28 -11.67 6.30 14.04
C VAL A 28 -11.57 7.08 15.33
N GLU A 29 -12.64 7.09 16.11
CA GLU A 29 -12.70 7.68 17.44
C GLU A 29 -13.03 6.58 18.44
N ALA A 30 -12.42 6.65 19.62
CA ALA A 30 -12.66 5.71 20.71
C ALA A 30 -12.55 6.49 22.03
N ALA A 31 -13.49 6.25 22.95
CA ALA A 31 -13.42 6.77 24.30
C ALA A 31 -12.29 6.10 25.11
N PRO A 32 -11.93 6.63 26.31
CA PRO A 32 -10.96 5.98 27.17
C PRO A 32 -11.36 4.52 27.48
N GLY A 33 -10.48 3.57 27.14
CA GLY A 33 -10.70 2.14 27.33
C GLY A 33 -11.51 1.45 26.22
N GLU A 34 -12.04 2.20 25.26
CA GLU A 34 -12.77 1.65 24.12
C GLU A 34 -11.81 1.19 23.00
N SER A 35 -12.26 0.21 22.20
CA SER A 35 -11.62 -0.20 20.96
C SER A 35 -12.51 0.16 19.78
N ALA A 36 -11.91 0.67 18.70
CA ALA A 36 -12.60 0.95 17.44
C ALA A 36 -11.97 0.15 16.29
N GLU A 37 -12.80 -0.28 15.35
CA GLU A 37 -12.35 -0.97 14.14
C GLU A 37 -12.12 0.03 13.00
N ALA A 38 -10.90 0.04 12.44
CA ALA A 38 -10.54 0.87 11.31
C ALA A 38 -10.47 0.05 10.02
N VAL A 39 -11.45 0.20 9.13
CA VAL A 39 -11.46 -0.47 7.82
C VAL A 39 -10.85 0.44 6.76
N VAL A 40 -9.70 0.04 6.22
CA VAL A 40 -9.01 0.76 5.13
C VAL A 40 -9.16 -0.01 3.83
N ARG A 41 -9.85 0.60 2.86
CA ARG A 41 -9.97 0.02 1.51
C ARG A 41 -8.74 0.39 0.69
N VAL A 42 -8.00 -0.63 0.25
CA VAL A 42 -6.87 -0.46 -0.69
C VAL A 42 -7.38 -0.62 -2.11
N ALA A 43 -7.43 0.48 -2.87
CA ALA A 43 -7.88 0.46 -4.26
C ALA A 43 -6.88 -0.28 -5.17
N ARG A 44 -7.38 -0.94 -6.23
CA ARG A 44 -6.54 -1.55 -7.28
C ARG A 44 -5.49 -0.57 -7.82
N ARG A 45 -5.90 0.69 -7.94
CA ARG A 45 -5.09 1.83 -8.34
C ARG A 45 -3.74 1.95 -7.61
N ALA A 46 -3.68 1.53 -6.35
CA ALA A 46 -2.46 1.59 -5.55
C ALA A 46 -1.40 0.57 -6.00
N PHE A 47 -1.75 -0.39 -6.85
CA PHE A 47 -0.84 -1.37 -7.44
C PHE A 47 -0.45 -1.01 -8.89
N GLU A 48 -0.97 0.08 -9.44
CA GLU A 48 -0.81 0.44 -10.85
C GLU A 48 0.23 1.56 -11.06
N ILE A 49 0.95 1.55 -12.17
CA ILE A 49 1.79 2.67 -12.64
C ILE A 49 1.16 3.33 -13.86
N TRP A 50 1.53 4.57 -14.11
CA TRP A 50 1.20 5.21 -15.38
C TRP A 50 2.16 4.65 -16.44
N ASP A 51 1.60 4.04 -17.48
CA ASP A 51 2.33 3.61 -18.66
C ASP A 51 2.23 4.72 -19.70
N GLU A 52 3.33 5.45 -19.92
CA GLU A 52 3.37 6.55 -20.89
C GLU A 52 3.16 6.07 -22.32
N ALA A 53 3.67 4.88 -22.67
CA ALA A 53 3.51 4.32 -24.02
C ALA A 53 2.06 3.91 -24.28
N GLY A 54 1.40 3.33 -23.27
CA GLY A 54 0.00 2.95 -23.31
C GLY A 54 -0.99 4.08 -23.04
N ASN A 55 -0.52 5.24 -22.55
CA ASN A 55 -1.34 6.36 -22.07
C ASN A 55 -2.46 5.91 -21.10
N ALA A 56 -2.11 4.98 -20.21
CA ALA A 56 -3.07 4.29 -19.35
C ALA A 56 -2.44 3.85 -18.04
N TRP A 57 -3.31 3.53 -17.08
CA TRP A 57 -2.90 2.89 -15.85
C TRP A 57 -2.71 1.39 -16.07
N ARG A 58 -1.53 0.89 -15.71
CA ARG A 58 -1.13 -0.52 -15.88
C ARG A 58 -0.89 -1.16 -14.52
N LEU A 59 -1.52 -2.31 -14.27
CA LEU A 59 -1.26 -3.10 -13.07
C LEU A 59 0.16 -3.64 -13.11
N VAL A 60 0.90 -3.48 -12.01
CA VAL A 60 2.18 -4.14 -11.83
C VAL A 60 1.94 -5.42 -11.03
N PRO A 61 2.00 -6.60 -11.67
CA PRO A 61 1.85 -7.87 -10.96
C PRO A 61 3.03 -8.10 -10.02
N GLY A 62 2.82 -8.94 -9.01
CA GLY A 62 3.86 -9.33 -8.07
C GLY A 62 3.39 -9.39 -6.63
N ASP A 63 4.34 -9.61 -5.75
CA ASP A 63 4.13 -9.68 -4.32
C ASP A 63 4.36 -8.32 -3.67
N TYR A 64 3.42 -7.96 -2.79
CA TYR A 64 3.43 -6.73 -2.03
C TYR A 64 3.23 -7.02 -0.55
N GLY A 65 3.99 -6.33 0.29
CA GLY A 65 3.66 -6.14 1.69
C GLY A 65 2.55 -5.09 1.83
N VAL A 66 1.48 -5.44 2.54
CA VAL A 66 0.48 -4.52 3.07
C VAL A 66 0.86 -4.23 4.51
N GLU A 67 1.27 -3.01 4.80
CA GLU A 67 1.82 -2.62 6.09
C GLU A 67 0.92 -1.60 6.76
N ALA A 68 0.55 -1.83 8.03
CA ALA A 68 -0.32 -0.95 8.79
C ALA A 68 0.37 -0.39 10.03
N GLY A 69 0.12 0.89 10.28
CA GLY A 69 0.76 1.62 11.36
C GLY A 69 0.14 2.98 11.65
N ARG A 70 0.67 3.62 12.70
CA ARG A 70 0.28 4.98 13.11
C ARG A 70 0.96 6.05 12.27
N SER A 71 2.13 5.73 11.72
CA SER A 71 2.88 6.55 10.75
C SER A 71 3.78 5.65 9.90
N VAL A 72 4.38 6.20 8.84
CA VAL A 72 5.39 5.49 8.02
C VAL A 72 6.60 5.00 8.84
N ARG A 73 6.87 5.61 10.00
CA ARG A 73 7.96 5.25 10.91
C ARG A 73 7.53 4.28 12.02
N ASP A 74 6.25 3.95 12.12
CA ASP A 74 5.67 3.07 13.15
C ASP A 74 4.67 2.09 12.51
N LEU A 75 5.22 1.11 11.78
CA LEU A 75 4.49 0.04 11.09
C LEU A 75 4.61 -1.25 11.92
N ARG A 76 3.49 -1.74 12.47
CA ARG A 76 3.48 -2.84 13.45
C ARG A 76 2.85 -4.13 12.94
N VAL A 77 2.07 -4.02 11.85
CA VAL A 77 1.37 -5.14 11.25
C VAL A 77 1.74 -5.19 9.78
N ALA A 78 2.05 -6.38 9.28
CA ALA A 78 2.31 -6.61 7.87
C ALA A 78 1.63 -7.91 7.43
N ALA A 79 1.14 -7.91 6.18
CA ALA A 79 0.62 -9.10 5.51
C ALA A 79 1.07 -9.08 4.05
N ALA A 80 1.32 -10.26 3.47
CA ALA A 80 1.66 -10.37 2.05
C ALA A 80 0.40 -10.50 1.19
N VAL A 81 0.40 -9.86 0.03
CA VAL A 81 -0.63 -10.03 -1.00
C VAL A 81 0.03 -10.17 -2.38
N ARG A 82 -0.48 -11.09 -3.19
CA ARG A 82 -0.08 -11.22 -4.60
C ARG A 82 -1.11 -10.54 -5.50
N ARG A 83 -0.63 -9.77 -6.47
CA ARG A 83 -1.45 -9.21 -7.56
C ARG A 83 -1.05 -9.86 -8.88
N GLY A 84 -2.06 -10.36 -9.59
CA GLY A 84 -1.97 -10.90 -10.95
C GLY A 84 -2.97 -10.21 -11.86
#